data_AF-A0A7M4D342-F1
#
_entry.id   AF-A0A7M4D342-F1
#
_cell.length_a   1.000
_cell.length_b   1.000
_cell.length_c   1.000
_cell.angle_alpha   90.00
_cell.angle_beta   90.00
_cell.angle_gamma   90.00
#
_symmetry.space_group_name_H-M   'P 1'
#
loop_
_entity.id
_entity.type
_entity.pdbx_description
1 polymer ?
#
loop_
_entity_poly.entity_id
_entity_poly.type
_entity_poly.pdbx_seq_one_letter_code
_entity_poly.pdbx_strand_id
1 'polypeptide(L)'
;MSRLSNAIRLENNNKKDFFTKAFLILLIFLYSIPVSAVSRKDRDSLLQLPLFKNEKLLEFELKTNLSNLLNDIGEDRKYHKCELRLIENEKQLGNKIDVEVMTRGNFRRRKQNCDFPPLRFKLPSEKLTGTEFEGQSKLKYVSHCQSYQDGFEQNTIKEYLIYKMYNLIDEHSYRVRLSQISFIDSLTNDTIQKFGFFLEDKNDLATRNGKIILHYKNLKQYNILRKNMVMLSLFQLMIGNSDWDICRLHNIEILSVDEQSIPVAVPFDFDWSGIINQTYFTLDPQIAPDAKYKRIYKGYRWSDEEFNAAFTDFNELKEAFLELISRCEYLNEENRHGVIEYILKFYELIGSKKDVRDVIRKNAPKIPLVR
;
A
#
# COMPACT_ATOMS: atom_id res chain seq x y z
N MET A 1 21.47 30.28 72.06
CA MET A 1 21.16 29.12 71.19
C MET A 1 19.72 29.06 70.65
N SER A 2 18.76 29.89 71.08
CA SER A 2 17.33 29.77 70.64
C SER A 2 16.92 30.53 69.38
N ARG A 3 17.73 31.50 68.88
CA ARG A 3 17.38 32.28 67.67
C ARG A 3 17.79 31.60 66.36
N LEU A 4 18.90 30.87 66.33
CA LEU A 4 19.34 30.12 65.13
C LEU A 4 18.45 28.91 64.84
N SER A 5 17.96 28.20 65.87
CA SER A 5 17.09 27.03 65.69
C SER A 5 15.74 27.39 65.08
N ASN A 6 15.20 28.57 65.41
CA ASN A 6 13.92 29.03 64.86
C ASN A 6 14.04 29.49 63.41
N ALA A 7 15.15 30.13 63.03
CA ALA A 7 15.40 30.56 61.65
C ALA A 7 15.52 29.37 60.68
N ILE A 8 16.27 28.32 61.06
CA ILE A 8 16.45 27.10 60.25
C ILE A 8 15.11 26.34 60.11
N ARG A 9 14.27 26.36 61.15
CA ARG A 9 12.95 25.69 61.12
C ARG A 9 11.95 26.43 60.22
N LEU A 10 11.97 27.76 60.21
CA LEU A 10 11.15 28.60 59.31
C LEU A 10 11.58 28.43 57.84
N GLU A 11 12.87 28.38 57.57
CA GLU A 11 13.42 28.23 56.21
C GLU A 11 13.10 26.85 55.60
N ASN A 12 13.14 25.79 56.42
CA ASN A 12 12.76 24.43 55.98
C ASN A 12 11.26 24.27 55.74
N ASN A 13 10.40 24.94 56.52
CA ASN A 13 8.96 24.93 56.29
C ASN A 13 8.56 25.68 55.02
N ASN A 14 9.20 26.83 54.74
CA ASN A 14 8.97 27.58 53.51
C ASN A 14 9.45 26.82 52.26
N LYS A 15 10.57 26.08 52.34
CA LYS A 15 11.01 25.22 51.24
C LYS A 15 10.02 24.08 50.99
N LYS A 16 9.54 23.39 52.03
CA LYS A 16 8.53 22.33 51.87
C LYS A 16 7.23 22.87 51.26
N ASP A 17 6.75 24.03 51.71
CA ASP A 17 5.53 24.66 51.18
C ASP A 17 5.70 25.10 49.72
N PHE A 18 6.89 25.61 49.34
CA PHE A 18 7.22 25.93 47.95
C PHE A 18 7.24 24.68 47.06
N PHE A 19 7.89 23.59 47.49
CA PHE A 19 7.90 22.34 46.74
C PHE A 19 6.51 21.72 46.61
N THR A 20 5.69 21.79 47.66
CA THR A 20 4.31 21.25 47.64
C THR A 20 3.43 22.07 46.70
N LYS A 21 3.55 23.41 46.70
CA LYS A 21 2.81 24.29 45.78
C LYS A 21 3.28 24.16 44.34
N ALA A 22 4.59 24.04 44.10
CA ALA A 22 5.15 23.79 42.77
C ALA A 22 4.69 22.44 42.21
N PHE A 23 4.63 21.40 43.05
CA PHE A 23 4.12 20.08 42.67
C PHE A 23 2.61 20.12 42.36
N LEU A 24 1.82 20.88 43.12
CA LEU A 24 0.39 21.06 42.86
C LEU A 24 0.12 21.81 41.55
N ILE A 25 0.91 22.85 41.25
CA ILE A 25 0.80 23.62 39.99
C ILE A 25 1.20 22.74 38.79
N LEU A 26 2.22 21.89 38.93
CA LEU A 26 2.61 20.92 37.90
C LEU A 26 1.51 19.87 37.65
N LEU A 27 0.82 19.42 38.70
CA LEU A 27 -0.31 18.49 38.62
C LEU A 27 -1.54 19.10 37.94
N ILE A 28 -1.79 20.40 38.15
CA ILE A 28 -2.88 21.13 37.50
C ILE A 28 -2.56 21.35 36.01
N PHE A 29 -1.31 21.63 35.64
CA PHE A 29 -0.88 21.74 34.24
C PHE A 29 -0.92 20.40 33.48
N LEU A 30 -0.70 19.27 34.16
CA LEU A 30 -0.83 17.93 33.58
C LEU A 30 -2.29 17.52 33.31
N TYR A 31 -3.26 18.13 34.00
CA TYR A 31 -4.69 17.86 33.82
C TYR A 31 -5.39 18.79 32.80
N SER A 32 -4.71 19.85 32.35
CA SER A 32 -5.28 20.85 31.43
C SER A 32 -4.82 20.69 29.98
N ILE A 33 -4.23 19.57 29.59
CA ILE A 33 -4.08 19.27 28.16
C ILE A 33 -5.50 19.04 27.64
N PRO A 34 -6.01 19.86 26.71
CA PRO A 34 -7.23 19.51 26.02
C PRO A 34 -6.92 18.22 25.28
N VAL A 35 -7.51 17.11 25.76
CA VAL A 35 -7.66 15.90 24.97
C VAL A 35 -8.58 16.33 23.82
N SER A 36 -7.98 16.93 22.79
CA SER A 36 -8.61 17.00 21.49
C SER A 36 -9.07 15.59 21.22
N ALA A 37 -10.38 15.41 21.08
CA ALA A 37 -10.97 14.13 20.78
C ALA A 37 -10.34 13.66 19.46
N VAL A 38 -9.28 12.85 19.56
CA VAL A 38 -8.72 12.12 18.44
C VAL A 38 -9.91 11.40 17.83
N SER A 39 -10.22 11.71 16.57
CA SER A 39 -11.35 11.11 15.86
C SER A 39 -11.26 9.60 16.04
N ARG A 40 -12.40 8.90 16.17
CA ARG A 40 -12.40 7.43 16.24
C ARG A 40 -11.59 6.85 15.07
N LYS A 41 -11.66 7.46 13.89
CA LYS A 41 -10.84 7.11 12.71
C LYS A 41 -9.34 7.30 12.91
N ASP A 42 -8.92 8.37 13.60
CA ASP A 42 -7.51 8.63 13.90
C ASP A 42 -6.99 7.68 15.00
N ARG A 43 -7.84 7.30 15.96
CA ARG A 43 -7.55 6.23 16.92
C ARG A 43 -7.45 4.87 16.25
N ASP A 44 -8.39 4.54 15.37
CA ASP A 44 -8.42 3.28 14.62
C ASP A 44 -7.18 3.16 13.73
N SER A 45 -6.66 4.25 13.16
CA SER A 45 -5.44 4.21 12.36
C SER A 45 -4.13 4.23 13.18
N LEU A 46 -4.15 4.78 14.41
CA LEU A 46 -3.06 4.71 15.39
C LEU A 46 -2.96 3.32 16.06
N LEU A 47 -4.08 2.61 16.17
CA LEU A 47 -4.15 1.22 16.62
C LEU A 47 -3.87 0.33 15.40
N GLN A 48 -2.85 -0.51 15.45
CA GLN A 48 -2.51 -1.45 14.37
C GLN A 48 -3.74 -2.31 13.98
N LEU A 49 -4.46 -1.91 12.93
CA LEU A 49 -5.69 -2.57 12.48
C LEU A 49 -5.41 -4.02 12.08
N PRO A 50 -6.26 -4.99 12.48
CA PRO A 50 -5.94 -6.41 12.37
C PRO A 50 -5.76 -6.87 10.92
N LEU A 51 -6.57 -6.34 10.00
CA LEU A 51 -6.60 -6.77 8.61
C LEU A 51 -5.21 -6.80 7.97
N PHE A 52 -4.43 -5.74 8.09
CA PHE A 52 -3.14 -5.63 7.39
C PHE A 52 -1.92 -5.99 8.25
N LYS A 53 -2.14 -6.39 9.51
CA LYS A 53 -1.09 -6.89 10.41
C LYS A 53 -0.90 -8.40 10.28
N ASN A 54 -2.00 -9.10 10.03
CA ASN A 54 -1.98 -10.55 9.85
C ASN A 54 -1.69 -10.88 8.37
N GLU A 55 -0.64 -11.66 8.14
CA GLU A 55 -0.18 -12.05 6.80
C GLU A 55 -0.81 -13.38 6.33
N LYS A 56 -1.59 -14.06 7.18
CA LYS A 56 -2.29 -15.28 6.79
C LYS A 56 -3.34 -14.99 5.73
N LEU A 57 -3.52 -15.95 4.82
CA LEU A 57 -4.59 -15.93 3.83
C LEU A 57 -5.92 -15.65 4.52
N LEU A 58 -6.64 -14.65 4.01
CA LEU A 58 -7.97 -14.32 4.49
C LEU A 58 -9.01 -15.10 3.66
N GLU A 59 -9.72 -16.01 4.30
CA GLU A 59 -10.72 -16.85 3.62
C GLU A 59 -12.12 -16.44 4.06
N PHE A 60 -13.02 -16.22 3.09
CA PHE A 60 -14.42 -15.91 3.39
C PHE A 60 -15.35 -16.17 2.21
N GLU A 61 -16.64 -16.31 2.52
CA GLU A 61 -17.72 -16.37 1.56
C GLU A 61 -18.32 -14.98 1.36
N LEU A 62 -18.67 -14.65 0.11
CA LEU A 62 -19.44 -13.46 -0.24
C LEU A 62 -20.64 -13.88 -1.08
N LYS A 63 -21.84 -13.82 -0.48
CA LYS A 63 -23.10 -14.18 -1.14
C LYS A 63 -23.85 -12.96 -1.61
N THR A 64 -24.22 -12.92 -2.89
CA THR A 64 -25.02 -11.84 -3.51
C THR A 64 -25.58 -12.27 -4.86
N ASN A 65 -26.43 -11.45 -5.47
CA ASN A 65 -26.78 -11.60 -6.89
C ASN A 65 -25.57 -11.16 -7.73
N LEU A 66 -24.73 -12.12 -8.16
CA LEU A 66 -23.47 -11.83 -8.83
C LEU A 66 -23.73 -11.19 -10.19
N SER A 67 -24.74 -11.66 -10.92
CA SER A 67 -25.13 -11.05 -12.20
C SER A 67 -25.47 -9.58 -12.04
N ASN A 68 -26.22 -9.19 -11.01
CA ASN A 68 -26.55 -7.78 -10.77
C ASN A 68 -25.29 -6.96 -10.42
N LEU A 69 -24.46 -7.46 -9.49
CA LEU A 69 -23.23 -6.78 -9.07
C LEU A 69 -22.24 -6.60 -10.23
N LEU A 70 -21.91 -7.68 -10.95
CA LEU A 70 -20.84 -7.69 -11.97
C LEU A 70 -21.28 -6.99 -13.27
N ASN A 71 -22.58 -6.91 -13.54
CA ASN A 71 -23.11 -6.17 -14.68
C ASN A 71 -23.30 -4.67 -14.41
N ASP A 72 -23.29 -4.25 -13.14
CA ASP A 72 -23.39 -2.84 -12.75
C ASP A 72 -22.03 -2.11 -12.87
N ILE A 73 -21.67 -1.79 -14.11
CA ILE A 73 -20.38 -1.19 -14.49
C ILE A 73 -20.48 0.26 -14.98
N GLY A 74 -21.69 0.84 -14.90
CA GLY A 74 -21.98 2.21 -15.31
C GLY A 74 -21.26 3.27 -14.46
N GLU A 75 -21.35 4.53 -14.86
CA GLU A 75 -20.81 5.64 -14.06
C GLU A 75 -21.63 5.88 -12.78
N ASP A 76 -22.93 5.59 -12.82
CA ASP A 76 -23.90 5.73 -11.72
C ASP A 76 -24.15 4.43 -10.91
N ARG A 77 -23.27 3.44 -11.10
CA ARG A 77 -23.28 2.15 -10.39
C ARG A 77 -23.39 2.30 -8.88
N LYS A 78 -24.03 1.32 -8.26
CA LYS A 78 -24.45 1.38 -6.85
C LYS A 78 -23.77 0.31 -6.01
N TYR A 79 -23.90 0.48 -4.71
CA TYR A 79 -23.58 -0.55 -3.74
C TYR A 79 -24.71 -1.59 -3.72
N HIS A 80 -24.33 -2.86 -3.80
CA HIS A 80 -25.21 -4.02 -3.75
C HIS A 80 -25.05 -4.69 -2.39
N LYS A 81 -26.14 -5.09 -1.76
CA LYS A 81 -26.10 -5.79 -0.47
C LYS A 81 -25.50 -7.18 -0.66
N CYS A 82 -24.60 -7.57 0.23
CA CYS A 82 -23.97 -8.89 0.23
C CYS A 82 -23.92 -9.44 1.65
N GLU A 83 -23.99 -10.75 1.78
CA GLU A 83 -23.70 -11.45 3.04
C GLU A 83 -22.23 -11.91 3.01
N LEU A 84 -21.43 -11.43 3.96
CA LEU A 84 -20.06 -11.89 4.17
C LEU A 84 -20.00 -12.88 5.35
N ARG A 85 -19.25 -13.96 5.19
CA ARG A 85 -18.98 -14.93 6.27
C ARG A 85 -17.52 -15.35 6.28
N LEU A 86 -16.81 -15.06 7.37
CA LEU A 86 -15.43 -15.49 7.58
C LEU A 86 -15.34 -17.02 7.68
N ILE A 87 -14.24 -17.58 7.17
CA ILE A 87 -13.88 -19.00 7.31
C ILE A 87 -12.65 -19.07 8.20
N GLU A 88 -12.72 -19.85 9.28
CA GLU A 88 -11.58 -20.08 10.17
C GLU A 88 -11.38 -21.58 10.40
N ASN A 89 -10.16 -22.08 10.12
CA ASN A 89 -9.78 -23.50 10.30
C ASN A 89 -10.76 -24.48 9.61
N GLU A 90 -11.09 -24.23 8.34
CA GLU A 90 -12.02 -25.03 7.53
C GLU A 90 -13.44 -25.16 8.11
N LYS A 91 -13.74 -24.46 9.20
CA LYS A 91 -15.07 -24.37 9.79
C LYS A 91 -15.63 -23.00 9.47
N GLN A 92 -16.89 -22.98 9.06
CA GLN A 92 -17.63 -21.73 8.90
C GLN A 92 -17.94 -21.14 10.30
N LEU A 93 -16.97 -20.46 10.89
CA LEU A 93 -17.12 -19.80 12.17
C LEU A 93 -17.36 -18.31 11.91
N GLY A 94 -18.53 -17.82 12.31
CA GLY A 94 -18.81 -16.39 12.23
C GLY A 94 -20.28 -16.08 12.03
N ASN A 95 -20.70 -14.99 12.68
CA ASN A 95 -21.98 -14.36 12.39
C ASN A 95 -21.96 -13.81 10.96
N LYS A 96 -23.11 -13.88 10.28
CA LYS A 96 -23.28 -13.21 8.99
C LYS A 96 -23.03 -11.71 9.16
N ILE A 97 -22.24 -11.14 8.27
CA ILE A 97 -21.94 -9.71 8.23
C ILE A 97 -22.61 -9.13 6.99
N ASP A 98 -23.60 -8.26 7.20
CA ASP A 98 -24.20 -7.49 6.11
C ASP A 98 -23.21 -6.44 5.64
N VAL A 99 -22.74 -6.57 4.41
CA VAL A 99 -21.83 -5.62 3.76
C VAL A 99 -22.48 -5.09 2.48
N GLU A 100 -21.92 -4.02 1.93
CA GLU A 100 -22.31 -3.57 0.60
C GLU A 100 -21.10 -3.54 -0.32
N VAL A 101 -21.25 -4.01 -1.56
CA VAL A 101 -20.15 -4.13 -2.52
C VAL A 101 -20.54 -3.47 -3.84
N MET A 102 -19.59 -2.78 -4.47
CA MET A 102 -19.76 -2.19 -5.80
C MET A 102 -18.57 -2.50 -6.69
N THR A 103 -18.75 -2.48 -8.02
CA THR A 103 -17.62 -2.55 -8.96
C THR A 103 -16.81 -1.24 -8.93
N ARG A 104 -15.51 -1.32 -9.20
CA ARG A 104 -14.59 -0.16 -9.25
C ARG A 104 -13.62 -0.25 -10.41
N GLY A 105 -12.79 0.78 -10.56
CA GLY A 105 -11.80 0.89 -11.62
C GLY A 105 -12.37 1.50 -12.89
N ASN A 106 -11.48 1.86 -13.82
CA ASN A 106 -11.85 2.44 -15.12
C ASN A 106 -11.62 1.43 -16.25
N PHE A 107 -10.40 0.88 -16.35
CA PHE A 107 -10.04 -0.10 -17.38
C PHE A 107 -10.63 -1.47 -17.07
N ARG A 108 -10.24 -2.06 -15.92
CA ARG A 108 -10.70 -3.39 -15.46
C ARG A 108 -12.19 -3.46 -15.11
N ARG A 109 -12.93 -2.34 -15.12
CA ARG A 109 -14.40 -2.31 -14.93
C ARG A 109 -15.17 -2.63 -16.21
N ARG A 110 -14.55 -2.43 -17.37
CA ARG A 110 -15.20 -2.63 -18.66
C ARG A 110 -15.23 -4.11 -19.02
N LYS A 111 -16.40 -4.62 -19.42
CA LYS A 111 -16.61 -6.04 -19.75
C LYS A 111 -15.70 -6.58 -20.85
N GLN A 112 -15.28 -5.74 -21.80
CA GLN A 112 -14.33 -6.16 -22.82
C GLN A 112 -12.94 -6.51 -22.26
N ASN A 113 -12.61 -6.06 -21.05
CA ASN A 113 -11.32 -6.24 -20.41
C ASN A 113 -11.37 -7.31 -19.30
N CYS A 114 -12.42 -7.28 -18.47
CA CYS A 114 -12.62 -8.21 -17.35
C CYS A 114 -14.09 -8.64 -17.26
N ASP A 115 -14.34 -9.93 -17.04
CA ASP A 115 -15.66 -10.44 -16.65
C ASP A 115 -15.95 -10.24 -15.15
N PHE A 116 -14.88 -10.09 -14.35
CA PHE A 116 -14.94 -9.92 -12.91
C PHE A 116 -14.13 -8.69 -12.48
N PRO A 117 -14.75 -7.50 -12.45
CA PRO A 117 -14.05 -6.26 -12.15
C PRO A 117 -13.56 -6.19 -10.70
N PRO A 118 -12.57 -5.34 -10.39
CA PRO A 118 -12.18 -5.08 -9.01
C PRO A 118 -13.37 -4.50 -8.24
N LEU A 119 -13.40 -4.77 -6.93
CA LEU A 119 -14.55 -4.46 -6.08
C LEU A 119 -14.19 -3.40 -5.03
N ARG A 120 -15.21 -2.73 -4.51
CA ARG A 120 -15.10 -1.86 -3.34
C ARG A 120 -16.13 -2.29 -2.32
N PHE A 121 -15.63 -2.67 -1.15
CA PHE A 121 -16.43 -3.07 -0.01
C PHE A 121 -16.74 -1.83 0.82
N LYS A 122 -17.99 -1.73 1.28
CA LYS A 122 -18.45 -0.82 2.31
C LYS A 122 -18.90 -1.69 3.48
N LEU A 123 -18.24 -1.47 4.60
CA LEU A 123 -18.31 -2.30 5.78
C LEU A 123 -19.02 -1.56 6.91
N PRO A 124 -19.88 -2.22 7.69
CA PRO A 124 -20.53 -1.60 8.85
C PRO A 124 -19.54 -1.53 10.02
N SER A 125 -18.57 -0.61 9.96
CA SER A 125 -17.41 -0.55 10.87
C SER A 125 -17.75 -0.69 12.36
N GLU A 126 -18.87 -0.11 12.83
CA GLU A 126 -19.33 -0.19 14.22
C GLU A 126 -19.73 -1.60 14.68
N LYS A 127 -20.04 -2.50 13.73
CA LYS A 127 -20.42 -3.89 13.99
C LYS A 127 -19.26 -4.88 13.83
N LEU A 128 -18.05 -4.38 13.54
CA LEU A 128 -16.89 -5.20 13.18
C LEU A 128 -15.80 -5.23 14.25
N THR A 129 -16.04 -4.65 15.42
CA THR A 129 -15.13 -4.75 16.58
C THR A 129 -14.90 -6.21 16.96
N GLY A 130 -13.64 -6.60 17.12
CA GLY A 130 -13.23 -7.98 17.42
C GLY A 130 -13.18 -8.91 16.20
N THR A 131 -13.34 -8.38 14.98
CA THR A 131 -13.21 -9.16 13.72
C THR A 131 -11.94 -8.76 12.97
N GLU A 132 -11.53 -9.56 11.98
CA GLU A 132 -10.42 -9.22 11.07
C GLU A 132 -10.63 -7.89 10.31
N PHE A 133 -11.89 -7.43 10.19
CA PHE A 133 -12.25 -6.17 9.53
C PHE A 133 -12.46 -5.00 10.51
N GLU A 134 -12.04 -5.13 11.77
CA GLU A 134 -12.13 -4.03 12.74
C GLU A 134 -11.44 -2.75 12.22
N GLY A 135 -12.10 -1.61 12.46
CA GLY A 135 -11.66 -0.29 12.00
C GLY A 135 -11.81 -0.05 10.50
N GLN A 136 -12.20 -1.05 9.71
CA GLN A 136 -12.36 -0.92 8.26
C GLN A 136 -13.78 -0.44 7.93
N SER A 137 -13.88 0.68 7.20
CA SER A 137 -15.16 1.23 6.73
C SER A 137 -15.36 1.05 5.22
N LYS A 138 -14.28 1.22 4.45
CA LYS A 138 -14.26 1.04 3.00
C LYS A 138 -12.95 0.38 2.60
N LEU A 139 -13.03 -0.66 1.80
CA LEU A 139 -11.84 -1.37 1.32
C LEU A 139 -11.88 -1.52 -0.19
N LYS A 140 -10.73 -1.29 -0.82
CA LYS A 140 -10.52 -1.66 -2.22
C LYS A 140 -10.12 -3.14 -2.26
N TYR A 141 -10.73 -3.86 -3.19
CA TYR A 141 -10.40 -5.24 -3.49
C TYR A 141 -9.90 -5.33 -4.93
N VAL A 142 -8.77 -5.97 -5.13
CA VAL A 142 -8.24 -6.32 -6.45
C VAL A 142 -8.64 -7.77 -6.73
N SER A 143 -9.41 -7.97 -7.79
CA SER A 143 -9.95 -9.27 -8.20
C SER A 143 -9.16 -9.90 -9.34
N HIS A 144 -9.48 -11.16 -9.64
CA HIS A 144 -8.88 -11.99 -10.68
C HIS A 144 -9.20 -11.59 -12.13
N CYS A 145 -10.02 -10.57 -12.39
CA CYS A 145 -10.38 -10.05 -13.72
C CYS A 145 -11.11 -11.03 -14.69
N GLN A 146 -10.56 -12.22 -14.99
CA GLN A 146 -11.15 -13.22 -15.90
C GLN A 146 -11.39 -14.54 -15.15
N SER A 147 -12.65 -14.92 -15.00
CA SER A 147 -13.06 -16.05 -14.15
C SER A 147 -12.74 -17.41 -14.75
N TYR A 148 -12.71 -17.49 -16.09
CA TYR A 148 -12.53 -18.73 -16.86
C TYR A 148 -11.09 -18.94 -17.37
N GLN A 149 -10.14 -18.11 -16.93
CA GLN A 149 -8.74 -18.19 -17.36
C GLN A 149 -7.81 -18.13 -16.14
N ASP A 150 -7.30 -19.28 -15.71
CA ASP A 150 -6.51 -19.42 -14.47
C ASP A 150 -5.25 -18.52 -14.45
N GLY A 151 -4.68 -18.20 -15.62
CA GLY A 151 -3.55 -17.28 -15.72
C GLY A 151 -3.80 -15.88 -15.15
N PHE A 152 -5.04 -15.39 -15.15
CA PHE A 152 -5.35 -14.07 -14.60
C PHE A 152 -5.34 -14.01 -13.07
N GLU A 153 -5.66 -15.13 -12.42
CA GLU A 153 -5.53 -15.24 -10.97
C GLU A 153 -4.05 -15.17 -10.56
N GLN A 154 -3.18 -15.86 -11.30
CA GLN A 154 -1.73 -15.77 -11.11
C GLN A 154 -1.21 -14.34 -11.31
N ASN A 155 -1.76 -13.57 -12.25
CA ASN A 155 -1.41 -12.16 -12.42
C ASN A 155 -1.78 -11.30 -11.20
N THR A 156 -2.90 -11.60 -10.55
CA THR A 156 -3.34 -10.91 -9.33
C THR A 156 -2.42 -11.21 -8.16
N ILE A 157 -1.96 -12.47 -8.05
CA ILE A 157 -0.98 -12.88 -7.03
C ILE A 157 0.38 -12.21 -7.27
N LYS A 158 0.81 -12.06 -8.53
CA LYS A 158 2.01 -11.27 -8.86
C LYS A 158 1.87 -9.81 -8.45
N GLU A 159 0.73 -9.17 -8.73
CA GLU A 159 0.45 -7.79 -8.29
C GLU A 159 0.54 -7.66 -6.76
N TYR A 160 -0.06 -8.61 -6.03
CA TYR A 160 0.08 -8.70 -4.57
C TYR A 160 1.55 -8.79 -4.11
N LEU A 161 2.35 -9.65 -4.73
CA LEU A 161 3.77 -9.79 -4.39
C LEU A 161 4.57 -8.52 -4.69
N ILE A 162 4.20 -7.73 -5.71
CA ILE A 162 4.82 -6.43 -5.97
C ILE A 162 4.57 -5.47 -4.81
N TYR A 163 3.35 -5.38 -4.28
CA TYR A 163 3.08 -4.59 -3.07
C TYR A 163 3.92 -5.08 -1.88
N LYS A 164 4.00 -6.40 -1.67
CA LYS A 164 4.81 -6.99 -0.59
C LYS A 164 6.31 -6.69 -0.73
N MET A 165 6.86 -6.72 -1.95
CA MET A 165 8.24 -6.28 -2.20
C MET A 165 8.41 -4.80 -1.88
N TYR A 166 7.46 -3.94 -2.29
CA TYR A 166 7.55 -2.51 -1.99
C TYR A 166 7.41 -2.20 -0.49
N ASN A 167 6.70 -3.04 0.27
CA ASN A 167 6.63 -2.94 1.74
C ASN A 167 8.00 -3.10 2.43
N LEU A 168 8.95 -3.80 1.80
CA LEU A 168 10.32 -3.94 2.31
C LEU A 168 11.19 -2.71 1.98
N ILE A 169 10.80 -1.90 1.00
CA ILE A 169 11.57 -0.72 0.55
C ILE A 169 11.18 0.52 1.36
N ASP A 170 9.88 0.74 1.55
CA ASP A 170 9.36 1.99 2.10
C ASP A 170 8.19 1.74 3.05
N GLU A 171 8.30 2.22 4.28
CA GLU A 171 7.24 2.13 5.30
C GLU A 171 5.96 2.89 4.92
N HIS A 172 6.08 3.88 4.03
CA HIS A 172 4.96 4.67 3.49
C HIS A 172 4.16 3.91 2.43
N SER A 173 4.57 2.69 2.06
CA SER A 173 3.91 1.85 1.06
C SER A 173 2.52 1.37 1.50
N TYR A 174 1.62 1.13 0.54
CA TYR A 174 0.34 0.49 0.84
C TYR A 174 0.50 -0.91 1.39
N ARG A 175 -0.20 -1.22 2.48
CA ARG A 175 -0.34 -2.59 2.94
C ARG A 175 -1.40 -3.33 2.13
N VAL A 176 -1.18 -4.62 1.95
CA VAL A 176 -2.09 -5.53 1.25
C VAL A 176 -2.28 -6.82 2.04
N ARG A 177 -3.44 -7.46 1.87
CA ARG A 177 -3.68 -8.81 2.38
C ARG A 177 -4.31 -9.70 1.32
N LEU A 178 -3.64 -10.80 1.03
CA LEU A 178 -4.16 -11.83 0.13
C LEU A 178 -5.39 -12.49 0.75
N SER A 179 -6.38 -12.75 -0.08
CA SER A 179 -7.60 -13.46 0.30
C SER A 179 -8.01 -14.46 -0.75
N GLN A 180 -8.73 -15.48 -0.33
CA GLN A 180 -9.47 -16.38 -1.20
C GLN A 180 -10.95 -16.22 -0.89
N ILE A 181 -11.73 -15.78 -1.88
CA ILE A 181 -13.15 -15.51 -1.71
C ILE A 181 -13.95 -16.56 -2.47
N SER A 182 -14.89 -17.20 -1.77
CA SER A 182 -15.97 -17.97 -2.39
C SER A 182 -17.14 -17.04 -2.70
N PHE A 183 -17.25 -16.61 -3.95
CA PHE A 183 -18.38 -15.80 -4.43
C PHE A 183 -19.55 -16.71 -4.74
N ILE A 184 -20.66 -16.56 -4.01
CA ILE A 184 -21.84 -17.40 -4.11
C ILE A 184 -22.97 -16.60 -4.75
N ASP A 185 -23.49 -17.05 -5.89
CA ASP A 185 -24.67 -16.43 -6.50
C ASP A 185 -25.93 -16.74 -5.68
N SER A 186 -26.65 -15.71 -5.27
CA SER A 186 -27.84 -15.88 -4.43
C SER A 186 -29.05 -16.48 -5.16
N LEU A 187 -29.07 -16.43 -6.49
CA LEU A 187 -30.16 -16.94 -7.33
C LEU A 187 -29.91 -18.40 -7.73
N THR A 188 -28.69 -18.75 -8.12
CA THR A 188 -28.35 -20.11 -8.60
C THR A 188 -27.66 -20.98 -7.54
N ASN A 189 -27.06 -20.37 -6.51
CA ASN A 189 -26.12 -20.99 -5.57
C ASN A 189 -24.82 -21.50 -6.23
N ASP A 190 -24.55 -21.11 -7.48
CA ASP A 190 -23.24 -21.37 -8.08
C ASP A 190 -22.15 -20.64 -7.29
N THR A 191 -21.01 -21.29 -7.14
CA THR A 191 -19.89 -20.76 -6.38
C THR A 191 -18.65 -20.68 -7.26
N ILE A 192 -17.99 -19.52 -7.25
CA ILE A 192 -16.66 -19.35 -7.83
C ILE A 192 -15.71 -19.00 -6.70
N GLN A 193 -14.66 -19.79 -6.53
CA GLN A 193 -13.60 -19.50 -5.55
C GLN A 193 -12.41 -18.93 -6.29
N LYS A 194 -11.98 -17.72 -5.91
CA LYS A 194 -10.86 -17.03 -6.56
C LYS A 194 -10.00 -16.24 -5.57
N PHE A 195 -8.72 -16.14 -5.87
CA PHE A 195 -7.79 -15.27 -5.17
C PHE A 195 -7.97 -13.80 -5.58
N GLY A 196 -7.66 -12.94 -4.63
CA GLY A 196 -7.47 -11.51 -4.82
C GLY A 196 -6.89 -10.93 -3.56
N PHE A 197 -6.86 -9.61 -3.43
CA PHE A 197 -6.31 -9.00 -2.22
C PHE A 197 -6.99 -7.68 -1.88
N PHE A 198 -7.06 -7.42 -0.57
CA PHE A 198 -7.43 -6.11 -0.06
C PHE A 198 -6.24 -5.16 -0.07
N LEU A 199 -6.53 -3.90 -0.37
CA LEU A 199 -5.58 -2.79 -0.35
C LEU A 199 -5.98 -1.78 0.72
N GLU A 200 -5.00 -1.35 1.52
CA GLU A 200 -5.16 -0.34 2.57
C GLU A 200 -5.83 0.93 2.05
N ASP A 201 -6.75 1.51 2.84
CA ASP A 201 -7.35 2.80 2.47
C ASP A 201 -6.28 3.89 2.54
N LYS A 202 -6.27 4.76 1.54
CA LYS A 202 -5.27 5.82 1.43
C LYS A 202 -5.25 6.77 2.63
N ASN A 203 -6.39 6.98 3.29
CA ASN A 203 -6.42 7.83 4.48
C ASN A 203 -5.78 7.11 5.67
N ASP A 204 -6.01 5.81 5.80
CA ASP A 204 -5.41 5.01 6.89
C ASP A 204 -3.89 4.90 6.69
N LEU A 205 -3.45 4.75 5.44
CA LEU A 205 -2.04 4.88 5.04
C LEU A 205 -1.45 6.24 5.45
N ALA A 206 -2.13 7.35 5.14
CA ALA A 206 -1.66 8.68 5.49
C ALA A 206 -1.60 8.86 7.02
N THR A 207 -2.68 8.52 7.73
CA THR A 207 -2.78 8.68 9.17
C THR A 207 -1.76 7.82 9.94
N ARG A 208 -1.54 6.55 9.57
CA ARG A 208 -0.54 5.70 10.24
C ARG A 208 0.91 6.19 10.07
N ASN A 209 1.17 7.04 9.07
CA ASN A 209 2.47 7.66 8.83
C ASN A 209 2.57 9.10 9.40
N GLY A 210 1.51 9.57 10.08
CA GLY A 210 1.42 10.94 10.59
C GLY A 210 1.44 11.98 9.48
N LYS A 211 0.77 11.70 8.35
CA LYS A 211 0.77 12.53 7.14
C LYS A 211 -0.62 12.82 6.63
N ILE A 212 -0.70 13.82 5.77
CA ILE A 212 -1.86 14.13 4.93
C ILE A 212 -1.55 13.79 3.47
N ILE A 213 -2.60 13.58 2.68
CA ILE A 213 -2.47 13.39 1.23
C ILE A 213 -2.50 14.77 0.56
N LEU A 214 -1.50 15.06 -0.27
CA LEU A 214 -1.45 16.25 -1.10
C LEU A 214 -2.02 15.96 -2.49
N HIS A 215 -2.82 16.89 -3.01
CA HIS A 215 -3.43 16.80 -4.34
C HIS A 215 -2.83 17.76 -5.37
N TYR A 216 -1.63 18.29 -5.10
CA TYR A 216 -0.96 19.23 -5.98
C TYR A 216 -0.45 18.54 -7.25
N LYS A 217 -1.02 18.93 -8.39
CA LYS A 217 -0.49 18.57 -9.70
C LYS A 217 0.70 19.45 -10.06
N ASN A 218 1.50 19.00 -11.02
CA ASN A 218 2.70 19.67 -11.53
C ASN A 218 3.94 19.61 -10.62
N LEU A 219 3.90 18.81 -9.55
CA LEU A 219 5.09 18.46 -8.79
C LEU A 219 6.13 17.80 -9.69
N LYS A 220 7.40 18.14 -9.48
CA LYS A 220 8.52 17.48 -10.14
C LYS A 220 9.12 16.47 -9.18
N GLN A 221 9.76 15.44 -9.73
CA GLN A 221 10.41 14.40 -8.92
C GLN A 221 11.45 14.97 -7.96
N TYR A 222 12.15 16.04 -8.32
CA TYR A 222 13.11 16.73 -7.45
C TYR A 222 12.46 17.56 -6.33
N ASN A 223 11.13 17.67 -6.28
CA ASN A 223 10.39 18.22 -5.14
C ASN A 223 10.04 17.14 -4.11
N ILE A 224 10.20 15.86 -4.44
CA ILE A 224 9.93 14.74 -3.55
C ILE A 224 11.19 14.41 -2.74
N LEU A 225 11.02 13.87 -1.53
CA LEU A 225 12.10 13.38 -0.70
C LEU A 225 13.03 12.49 -1.52
N ARG A 226 14.29 12.90 -1.58
CA ARG A 226 15.25 12.41 -2.57
C ARG A 226 15.49 10.91 -2.51
N LYS A 227 15.72 10.37 -1.30
CA LYS A 227 15.86 8.92 -1.10
C LYS A 227 14.62 8.15 -1.58
N ASN A 228 13.42 8.58 -1.17
CA ASN A 228 12.15 7.96 -1.59
C ASN A 228 12.00 7.97 -3.12
N MET A 229 12.28 9.10 -3.78
CA MET A 229 12.12 9.22 -5.23
C MET A 229 13.13 8.35 -6.03
N VAL A 230 14.38 8.24 -5.57
CA VAL A 230 15.39 7.36 -6.18
C VAL A 230 14.95 5.90 -6.06
N MET A 231 14.60 5.47 -4.85
CA MET A 231 14.16 4.10 -4.57
C MET A 231 12.89 3.74 -5.35
N LEU A 232 11.89 4.63 -5.37
CA LEU A 232 10.67 4.45 -6.16
C LEU A 232 11.00 4.29 -7.65
N SER A 233 11.83 5.16 -8.22
CA SER A 233 12.16 5.13 -9.65
C SER A 233 12.88 3.83 -10.05
N LEU A 234 13.77 3.33 -9.20
CA LEU A 234 14.46 2.06 -9.41
C LEU A 234 13.55 0.86 -9.17
N PHE A 235 12.61 0.93 -8.22
CA PHE A 235 11.61 -0.11 -8.01
C PHE A 235 10.69 -0.25 -9.23
N GLN A 236 10.18 0.86 -9.75
CA GLN A 236 9.35 0.86 -10.95
C GLN A 236 10.12 0.32 -12.16
N LEU A 237 11.43 0.64 -12.26
CA LEU A 237 12.32 0.03 -13.25
C LEU A 237 12.44 -1.49 -13.05
N MET A 238 12.66 -1.95 -11.81
CA MET A 238 12.81 -3.37 -11.46
C MET A 238 11.62 -4.21 -11.92
N ILE A 239 10.41 -3.73 -11.65
CA ILE A 239 9.15 -4.43 -12.03
C ILE A 239 8.73 -4.14 -13.49
N GLY A 240 9.45 -3.26 -14.19
CA GLY A 240 9.16 -2.88 -15.57
C GLY A 240 7.84 -2.14 -15.74
N ASN A 241 7.50 -1.26 -14.79
CA ASN A 241 6.30 -0.45 -14.83
C ASN A 241 6.59 0.97 -15.33
N SER A 242 5.96 1.34 -16.44
CA SER A 242 6.01 2.69 -16.99
C SER A 242 4.72 3.49 -16.76
N ASP A 243 3.67 2.90 -16.19
CA ASP A 243 2.36 3.53 -15.98
C ASP A 243 2.29 4.30 -14.65
N TRP A 244 3.17 5.29 -14.47
CA TRP A 244 3.16 6.18 -13.30
C TRP A 244 3.69 7.58 -13.65
N ASP A 245 3.19 8.62 -12.99
CA ASP A 245 3.61 10.01 -13.23
C ASP A 245 3.38 10.89 -11.99
N ILE A 246 4.47 11.43 -11.42
CA ILE A 246 4.46 12.35 -10.28
C ILE A 246 3.77 13.68 -10.61
N CYS A 247 4.01 14.22 -11.81
CA CYS A 247 3.46 15.50 -12.26
C CYS A 247 1.94 15.43 -12.43
N ARG A 248 1.41 14.28 -12.86
CA ARG A 248 -0.02 14.07 -13.08
C ARG A 248 -0.74 13.40 -11.91
N LEU A 249 0.00 12.92 -10.91
CA LEU A 249 -0.50 12.05 -9.84
C LEU A 249 -1.16 10.78 -10.41
N HIS A 250 -0.57 10.24 -11.47
CA HIS A 250 -1.02 8.98 -12.07
C HIS A 250 -0.32 7.83 -11.37
N ASN A 251 -1.11 6.94 -10.73
CA ASN A 251 -0.62 5.79 -9.97
C ASN A 251 0.40 6.14 -8.86
N ILE A 252 0.26 7.34 -8.30
CA ILE A 252 1.07 7.92 -7.22
C ILE A 252 0.14 8.65 -6.25
N GLU A 253 0.27 8.40 -4.95
CA GLU A 253 -0.17 9.34 -3.91
C GLU A 253 1.03 10.14 -3.38
N ILE A 254 0.78 11.38 -2.96
CA ILE A 254 1.80 12.24 -2.36
C ILE A 254 1.42 12.43 -0.90
N LEU A 255 2.32 12.04 0.02
CA LEU A 255 2.12 12.20 1.45
C LEU A 255 3.07 13.26 2.00
N SER A 256 2.60 14.08 2.93
CA SER A 256 3.43 15.07 3.62
C SER A 256 2.96 15.30 5.04
N VAL A 257 3.83 15.78 5.91
CA VAL A 257 3.45 16.18 7.28
C VAL A 257 2.48 17.37 7.23
N ASP A 258 2.80 18.34 6.38
CA ASP A 258 1.98 19.52 6.08
C ASP A 258 2.26 20.00 4.64
N GLU A 259 1.64 21.10 4.22
CA GLU A 259 1.77 21.64 2.86
C GLU A 259 3.16 22.22 2.55
N GLN A 260 3.99 22.49 3.57
CA GLN A 260 5.31 23.13 3.44
C GLN A 260 6.46 22.12 3.54
N SER A 261 6.20 20.94 4.10
CA SER A 261 7.17 19.87 4.27
C SER A 261 7.51 19.20 2.94
N ILE A 262 8.74 18.66 2.85
CA ILE A 262 9.16 17.86 1.70
C ILE A 262 8.32 16.57 1.68
N PRO A 263 7.52 16.33 0.62
CA PRO A 263 6.64 15.18 0.57
C PRO A 263 7.37 13.89 0.17
N VAL A 264 6.72 12.76 0.41
CA VAL A 264 7.08 11.44 -0.14
C VAL A 264 6.06 11.01 -1.19
N ALA A 265 6.51 10.24 -2.18
CA ALA A 265 5.66 9.63 -3.18
C ALA A 265 5.43 8.16 -2.86
N VAL A 266 4.18 7.71 -2.99
CA VAL A 266 3.75 6.34 -2.73
C VAL A 266 3.10 5.77 -3.99
N PRO A 267 3.75 4.82 -4.69
CA PRO A 267 3.18 4.20 -5.87
C PRO A 267 2.07 3.20 -5.51
N PHE A 268 1.13 3.04 -6.43
CA PHE A 268 0.08 2.02 -6.38
C PHE A 268 -0.36 1.65 -7.81
N ASP A 269 -1.25 0.67 -7.95
CA ASP A 269 -1.73 0.11 -9.23
C ASP A 269 -0.57 -0.47 -10.07
N PHE A 270 -0.17 -1.70 -9.73
CA PHE A 270 0.97 -2.36 -10.37
C PHE A 270 0.57 -3.37 -11.44
N ASP A 271 -0.72 -3.45 -11.80
CA ASP A 271 -1.26 -4.39 -12.78
C ASP A 271 -0.60 -4.27 -14.16
N TRP A 272 -0.19 -3.05 -14.54
CA TRP A 272 0.50 -2.73 -15.78
C TRP A 272 2.03 -2.83 -15.70
N SER A 273 2.55 -3.83 -14.98
CA SER A 273 3.98 -4.06 -14.83
C SER A 273 4.48 -5.18 -15.75
N GLY A 274 5.64 -4.99 -16.38
CA GLY A 274 6.27 -6.00 -17.24
C GLY A 274 6.57 -7.33 -16.54
N ILE A 275 6.79 -7.31 -15.22
CA ILE A 275 6.95 -8.53 -14.41
C ILE A 275 5.69 -9.39 -14.33
N ILE A 276 4.50 -8.78 -14.47
CA ILE A 276 3.23 -9.51 -14.48
C ILE A 276 2.99 -10.11 -15.87
N ASN A 277 3.31 -9.35 -16.92
CA ASN A 277 3.14 -9.72 -18.32
C ASN A 277 1.70 -10.14 -18.66
N GLN A 278 0.71 -9.31 -18.27
CA GLN A 278 -0.70 -9.56 -18.57
C GLN A 278 -0.95 -9.53 -20.08
N THR A 279 -1.99 -10.21 -20.56
CA THR A 279 -2.31 -10.30 -22.01
C THR A 279 -2.59 -8.94 -22.66
N TYR A 280 -3.12 -7.99 -21.90
CA TYR A 280 -3.36 -6.61 -22.35
C TYR A 280 -2.20 -5.65 -22.05
N PHE A 281 -1.11 -6.13 -21.44
CA PHE A 281 0.08 -5.32 -21.22
C PHE A 281 0.68 -4.93 -22.56
N THR A 282 0.86 -3.63 -22.76
CA THR A 282 1.61 -3.08 -23.89
C THR A 282 2.92 -2.53 -23.39
N LEU A 283 4.01 -2.95 -24.07
CA LEU A 283 5.31 -2.37 -23.83
C LEU A 283 5.27 -0.88 -24.18
N ASP A 284 5.92 -0.04 -23.36
CA ASP A 284 6.02 1.39 -23.64
C ASP A 284 6.57 1.60 -25.07
N PRO A 285 5.91 2.39 -25.93
CA PRO A 285 6.36 2.61 -27.31
C PRO A 285 7.79 3.13 -27.45
N GLN A 286 8.36 3.71 -26.38
CA GLN A 286 9.74 4.18 -26.34
C GLN A 286 10.76 3.05 -26.14
N ILE A 287 10.31 1.83 -25.79
CA ILE A 287 11.18 0.67 -25.59
C ILE A 287 11.23 -0.13 -26.90
N ALA A 288 12.45 -0.32 -27.42
CA ALA A 288 12.65 -1.15 -28.60
C ALA A 288 12.22 -2.62 -28.32
N PRO A 289 11.55 -3.32 -29.27
CA PRO A 289 11.10 -4.69 -29.06
C PRO A 289 12.20 -5.70 -28.71
N ASP A 290 13.43 -5.44 -29.14
CA ASP A 290 14.64 -6.24 -28.92
C ASP A 290 15.53 -5.72 -27.78
N ALA A 291 15.11 -4.68 -27.07
CA ALA A 291 15.87 -4.13 -25.95
C ALA A 291 16.16 -5.20 -24.90
N LYS A 292 17.45 -5.38 -24.55
CA LYS A 292 17.96 -6.42 -23.62
C LYS A 292 17.07 -6.65 -22.39
N TYR A 293 16.65 -5.56 -21.75
CA TYR A 293 15.87 -5.63 -20.51
C TYR A 293 14.38 -5.35 -20.68
N LYS A 294 13.95 -4.82 -21.84
CA LYS A 294 12.58 -4.35 -22.10
C LYS A 294 12.00 -3.49 -20.95
N ARG A 295 12.81 -2.57 -20.43
CA ARG A 295 12.50 -1.68 -19.30
C ARG A 295 12.87 -0.25 -19.65
N ILE A 296 12.15 0.71 -19.06
CA ILE A 296 12.47 2.14 -19.16
C ILE A 296 12.63 2.74 -17.77
N TYR A 297 13.71 3.48 -17.57
CA TYR A 297 13.91 4.27 -16.36
C TYR A 297 13.25 5.64 -16.54
N LYS A 298 12.23 5.93 -15.71
CA LYS A 298 11.48 7.20 -15.75
C LYS A 298 11.92 8.21 -14.67
N GLY A 299 12.99 7.91 -13.94
CA GLY A 299 13.52 8.81 -12.92
C GLY A 299 14.43 9.91 -13.50
N TYR A 300 14.76 10.92 -12.69
CA TYR A 300 15.82 11.87 -13.04
C TYR A 300 17.21 11.21 -12.98
N ARG A 301 18.18 11.87 -13.63
CA ARG A 301 19.60 11.54 -13.52
C ARG A 301 20.11 12.05 -12.17
N TRP A 302 19.89 11.25 -11.12
CA TRP A 302 20.46 11.44 -9.80
C TRP A 302 22.00 11.33 -9.83
N SER A 303 22.65 11.80 -8.78
CA SER A 303 24.10 11.71 -8.61
C SER A 303 24.57 10.25 -8.48
N ASP A 304 25.86 10.03 -8.71
CA ASP A 304 26.44 8.70 -8.54
C ASP A 304 26.39 8.22 -7.09
N GLU A 305 26.49 9.12 -6.12
CA GLU A 305 26.34 8.80 -4.70
C GLU A 305 24.94 8.26 -4.40
N GLU A 306 23.89 8.94 -4.88
CA GLU A 306 22.50 8.51 -4.68
C GLU A 306 22.19 7.18 -5.35
N PHE A 307 22.67 6.98 -6.59
CA PHE A 307 22.48 5.71 -7.27
C PHE A 307 23.24 4.58 -6.59
N ASN A 308 24.50 4.80 -6.20
CA ASN A 308 25.29 3.77 -5.52
C ASN A 308 24.70 3.39 -4.16
N ALA A 309 24.19 4.37 -3.39
CA ALA A 309 23.48 4.11 -2.15
C ALA A 309 22.22 3.27 -2.42
N ALA A 310 21.39 3.67 -3.39
CA ALA A 310 20.19 2.91 -3.73
C ALA A 310 20.50 1.50 -4.26
N PHE A 311 21.54 1.33 -5.09
CA PHE A 311 21.96 0.00 -5.55
C PHE A 311 22.43 -0.87 -4.40
N THR A 312 23.06 -0.30 -3.38
CA THR A 312 23.42 -1.03 -2.15
C THR A 312 22.16 -1.48 -1.43
N ASP A 313 21.21 -0.57 -1.17
CA ASP A 313 19.91 -0.88 -0.56
C ASP A 313 19.17 -2.00 -1.32
N PHE A 314 19.14 -1.96 -2.67
CA PHE A 314 18.54 -3.02 -3.47
C PHE A 314 19.29 -4.35 -3.37
N ASN A 315 20.62 -4.35 -3.39
CA ASN A 315 21.39 -5.59 -3.25
C ASN A 315 21.19 -6.25 -1.87
N GLU A 316 21.03 -5.45 -0.81
CA GLU A 316 20.68 -5.97 0.53
C GLU A 316 19.27 -6.58 0.57
N LEU A 317 18.31 -6.02 -0.19
CA LEU A 317 16.94 -6.53 -0.30
C LEU A 317 16.80 -7.74 -1.23
N LYS A 318 17.82 -8.08 -2.02
CA LYS A 318 17.75 -9.11 -3.06
C LYS A 318 17.24 -10.45 -2.52
N GLU A 319 17.89 -10.98 -1.50
CA GLU A 319 17.53 -12.29 -0.94
C GLU A 319 16.11 -12.27 -0.34
N ALA A 320 15.73 -11.18 0.32
CA ALA A 320 14.38 -11.03 0.86
C ALA A 320 13.30 -11.01 -0.23
N PHE A 321 13.55 -10.37 -1.39
CA PHE A 321 12.64 -10.43 -2.53
C PHE A 321 12.53 -11.84 -3.11
N LEU A 322 13.67 -12.51 -3.32
CA LEU A 322 13.69 -13.86 -3.86
C LEU A 322 12.99 -14.85 -2.91
N GLU A 323 13.23 -14.75 -1.62
CA GLU A 323 12.59 -15.57 -0.58
C GLU A 323 11.08 -15.34 -0.52
N LEU A 324 10.63 -14.07 -0.56
CA LEU A 324 9.20 -13.71 -0.61
C LEU A 324 8.48 -14.36 -1.81
N ILE A 325 9.09 -14.32 -3.00
CA ILE A 325 8.51 -14.92 -4.21
C ILE A 325 8.56 -16.46 -4.10
N SER A 326 9.66 -17.01 -3.61
CA SER A 326 9.88 -18.46 -3.55
C SER A 326 8.95 -19.16 -2.56
N ARG A 327 8.60 -18.48 -1.45
CA ARG A 327 7.69 -19.00 -0.43
C ARG A 327 6.21 -18.78 -0.72
N CYS A 328 5.85 -18.09 -1.79
CA CYS A 328 4.45 -17.85 -2.11
C CYS A 328 3.79 -19.13 -2.66
N GLU A 329 3.14 -19.91 -1.80
CA GLU A 329 2.50 -21.20 -2.16
C GLU A 329 1.39 -21.05 -3.22
N TYR A 330 0.83 -19.85 -3.39
CA TYR A 330 -0.27 -19.57 -4.31
C TYR A 330 0.20 -19.24 -5.75
N LEU A 331 1.49 -18.99 -5.93
CA LEU A 331 2.09 -18.79 -7.26
C LEU A 331 2.52 -20.15 -7.80
N ASN A 332 2.09 -20.53 -8.99
CA ASN A 332 2.51 -21.80 -9.58
C ASN A 332 4.00 -21.75 -10.01
N GLU A 333 4.60 -22.92 -10.24
CA GLU A 333 6.03 -23.03 -10.50
C GLU A 333 6.49 -22.23 -11.74
N GLU A 334 5.75 -22.26 -12.84
CA GLU A 334 6.09 -21.48 -14.04
C GLU A 334 6.14 -19.98 -13.74
N ASN A 335 5.10 -19.46 -13.09
CA ASN A 335 5.02 -18.04 -12.75
C ASN A 335 6.09 -17.66 -11.71
N ARG A 336 6.38 -18.54 -10.74
CA ARG A 336 7.44 -18.34 -9.75
C ARG A 336 8.79 -18.19 -10.42
N HIS A 337 9.16 -19.12 -11.30
CA HIS A 337 10.41 -19.04 -12.06
C HIS A 337 10.46 -17.77 -12.92
N GLY A 338 9.39 -17.44 -13.62
CA GLY A 338 9.33 -16.24 -14.47
C GLY A 338 9.52 -14.93 -13.70
N VAL A 339 8.88 -14.79 -12.53
CA VAL A 339 9.03 -13.61 -11.66
C VAL A 339 10.46 -13.53 -11.10
N ILE A 340 11.03 -14.63 -10.63
CA ILE A 340 12.42 -14.69 -10.14
C ILE A 340 13.40 -14.29 -11.24
N GLU A 341 13.29 -14.87 -12.43
CA GLU A 341 14.16 -14.55 -13.57
C GLU A 341 14.04 -13.05 -13.94
N TYR A 342 12.82 -12.51 -13.92
CA TYR A 342 12.59 -11.10 -14.19
C TYR A 342 13.33 -10.21 -13.18
N ILE A 343 13.22 -10.49 -11.88
CA ILE A 343 13.92 -9.76 -10.82
C ILE A 343 15.44 -9.89 -10.98
N LEU A 344 15.96 -11.08 -11.28
CA LEU A 344 17.40 -11.28 -11.49
C LEU A 344 17.96 -10.43 -12.64
N LYS A 345 17.20 -10.24 -13.73
CA LYS A 345 17.60 -9.34 -14.83
C LYS A 345 17.72 -7.87 -14.39
N PHE A 346 17.00 -7.43 -13.36
CA PHE A 346 17.22 -6.11 -12.78
C PHE A 346 18.55 -6.04 -12.03
N TYR A 347 18.90 -7.08 -11.26
CA TYR A 347 20.19 -7.16 -10.57
C TYR A 347 21.37 -7.21 -11.55
N GLU A 348 21.23 -7.90 -12.68
CA GLU A 348 22.21 -7.83 -13.77
C GLU A 348 22.38 -6.41 -14.31
N LEU A 349 21.27 -5.68 -14.48
CA LEU A 349 21.27 -4.30 -14.98
C LEU A 349 22.03 -3.37 -14.02
N ILE A 350 21.68 -3.39 -12.73
CA ILE A 350 22.32 -2.47 -11.75
C ILE A 350 23.74 -2.89 -11.38
N GLY A 351 24.11 -4.16 -11.58
CA GLY A 351 25.48 -4.65 -11.39
C GLY A 351 26.45 -4.30 -12.53
N SER A 352 25.95 -3.81 -13.66
CA SER A 352 26.75 -3.52 -14.86
C SER A 352 26.87 -2.01 -15.09
N LYS A 353 28.08 -1.46 -14.90
CA LYS A 353 28.35 -0.02 -15.17
C LYS A 353 27.95 0.41 -16.59
N LYS A 354 28.12 -0.49 -17.57
CA LYS A 354 27.73 -0.27 -18.96
C LYS A 354 26.20 -0.17 -19.07
N ASP A 355 25.48 -1.14 -18.50
CA ASP A 355 24.01 -1.18 -18.59
C ASP A 355 23.35 -0.05 -17.77
N VAL A 356 23.89 0.29 -16.59
CA VAL A 356 23.47 1.48 -15.83
C VAL A 356 23.62 2.75 -16.66
N ARG A 357 24.77 2.94 -17.32
CA ARG A 357 24.97 4.10 -18.19
C ARG A 357 23.93 4.12 -19.32
N ASP A 358 23.71 3.00 -19.98
CA ASP A 358 22.92 2.93 -21.20
C ASP A 358 21.40 2.97 -20.93
N VAL A 359 20.92 2.31 -19.88
CA VAL A 359 19.49 2.20 -19.54
C VAL A 359 19.02 3.28 -18.57
N ILE A 360 19.83 3.63 -17.56
CA ILE A 360 19.43 4.57 -16.51
C ILE A 360 19.92 5.98 -16.87
N ARG A 361 21.21 6.18 -17.14
CA ARG A 361 21.78 7.54 -17.21
C ARG A 361 21.52 8.23 -18.55
N LYS A 362 21.75 7.55 -19.68
CA LYS A 362 21.76 8.16 -21.02
C LYS A 362 20.46 8.91 -21.34
N ASN A 363 19.33 8.29 -21.03
CA ASN A 363 18.00 8.80 -21.38
C ASN A 363 17.33 9.60 -20.23
N ALA A 364 17.88 9.55 -19.01
CA ALA A 364 17.32 10.29 -17.89
C ALA A 364 17.53 11.82 -18.00
N PRO A 365 16.49 12.63 -17.70
CA PRO A 365 16.62 14.08 -17.69
C PRO A 365 17.56 14.55 -16.57
N LYS A 366 18.30 15.62 -16.84
CA LYS A 366 19.12 16.27 -15.80
C LYS A 366 18.23 17.00 -14.80
N ILE A 367 18.61 16.98 -13.54
CA ILE A 367 17.98 17.82 -12.52
C ILE A 367 18.30 19.28 -12.88
N PRO A 368 17.29 20.17 -12.96
CA PRO A 368 17.54 21.58 -13.17
C PRO A 368 18.45 22.13 -12.07
N LEU A 369 19.43 22.96 -12.45
CA LEU A 369 20.19 23.73 -11.46
C LEU A 369 19.19 24.70 -10.82
N VAL A 370 18.90 24.50 -9.53
CA VAL A 370 18.14 25.48 -8.75
C VAL A 370 19.02 26.73 -8.69
N ARG A 371 18.55 27.82 -9.30
CA ARG A 371 19.18 29.13 -9.20
C ARG A 371 18.80 29.80 -7.88
#